data_AF-A0A3B0T6L6-F1
#
_entry.id   AF-A0A3B0T6L6-F1
#
_cell.length_a   1.000
_cell.length_b   1.000
_cell.length_c   1.000
_cell.angle_alpha   90.00
_cell.angle_beta   90.00
_cell.angle_gamma   90.00
#
_symmetry.space_group_name_H-M   'P 1'
#
loop_
_entity.id
_entity.type
_entity.pdbx_description
1 polymer ?
#
loop_
_entity_poly.entity_id
_entity_poly.type
_entity_poly.pdbx_seq_one_letter_code
_entity_poly.pdbx_strand_id
1 'polypeptide(L)'
;LICSSVLAIVAQRLLRRVCLKCKEKYVVSDAVKKKVGLDLVVDNQEITLYRGKGCNDCFSTGYKGRVGITEILVLTPRLKESILKRVGEVKIKEIARMDGMKTMREDGFAKALEGLTSLEEVIRITAPDDALPVSPQ
;
A
#
# COMPACT_ATOMS: atom_id res chain seq x y z
N LEU A 1 21.45 -20.80 -5.29
CA LEU A 1 21.43 -20.21 -3.93
C LEU A 1 20.14 -19.45 -3.67
N ILE A 2 19.80 -18.37 -4.39
CA ILE A 2 18.58 -17.57 -4.12
C ILE A 2 17.31 -18.43 -4.02
N CYS A 3 16.98 -19.22 -5.06
CA CYS A 3 15.78 -20.06 -5.05
C CYS A 3 15.80 -21.22 -4.05
N SER A 4 17.00 -21.61 -3.59
CA SER A 4 17.20 -22.73 -2.67
C SER A 4 17.26 -22.31 -1.20
N SER A 5 17.54 -21.04 -0.89
CA SER A 5 17.70 -20.55 0.48
C SER A 5 16.68 -19.50 0.90
N VAL A 6 16.10 -18.74 -0.03
CA VAL A 6 15.14 -17.69 0.29
C VAL A 6 13.72 -18.26 0.26
N LEU A 7 12.97 -18.04 1.34
CA LEU A 7 11.55 -18.41 1.46
C LEU A 7 10.63 -17.24 1.11
N ALA A 8 10.95 -16.06 1.64
CA ALA A 8 10.24 -14.83 1.37
C ALA A 8 11.17 -13.63 1.51
N ILE A 9 10.79 -12.53 0.88
CA ILE A 9 11.43 -11.22 0.99
C ILE A 9 10.38 -10.26 1.54
N VAL A 10 10.74 -9.51 2.58
CA VAL A 10 9.86 -8.51 3.20
C VAL A 10 10.45 -7.13 2.97
N ALA A 11 9.65 -6.26 2.37
CA ALA A 11 9.91 -4.83 2.30
C ALA A 11 8.93 -4.09 3.21
N GLN A 12 9.41 -3.06 3.94
CA GLN A 12 8.58 -2.29 4.85
C GLN A 12 8.89 -0.80 4.81
N ARG A 13 7.88 0.02 5.12
CA ARG A 13 8.02 1.45 5.41
C ARG A 13 7.13 1.83 6.59
N LEU A 14 7.46 2.96 7.24
CA LEU A 14 6.65 3.54 8.31
C LEU A 14 5.95 4.80 7.82
N LEU A 15 4.64 4.83 7.96
CA LEU A 15 3.82 6.03 7.75
C LEU A 15 3.54 6.69 9.09
N ARG A 16 3.27 7.99 9.05
CA ARG A 16 2.71 8.70 10.20
C ARG A 16 1.25 8.30 10.41
N ARG A 17 0.88 8.02 11.67
CA ARG A 17 -0.49 7.66 12.04
C ARG A 17 -1.36 8.91 12.21
N VAL A 18 -2.57 8.93 11.69
CA VAL A 18 -3.52 10.05 11.91
C VAL A 18 -3.77 10.21 13.40
N CYS A 19 -3.72 11.44 13.89
CA CYS A 19 -3.96 11.73 15.29
C CYS A 19 -5.42 11.43 15.67
N LEU A 20 -5.64 10.53 16.63
CA LEU A 20 -6.98 10.12 17.07
C LEU A 20 -7.80 11.25 17.71
N LYS A 21 -7.15 12.29 18.25
CA LYS A 21 -7.80 13.40 18.95
C LYS A 21 -8.38 14.46 18.00
N CYS A 22 -7.80 14.58 16.81
CA CYS A 22 -8.21 15.56 15.81
C CYS A 22 -8.50 14.90 14.44
N LYS A 23 -8.87 13.61 14.44
CA LYS A 23 -9.23 12.84 13.25
C LYS A 23 -10.55 13.37 12.70
N GLU A 24 -10.57 13.72 11.42
CA GLU A 24 -11.78 14.10 10.69
C GLU A 24 -11.93 13.26 9.43
N LYS A 25 -13.19 12.98 9.07
CA LYS A 25 -13.54 12.24 7.86
C LYS A 25 -13.75 13.21 6.70
N TYR A 26 -13.35 12.81 5.50
CA TYR A 26 -13.63 13.54 4.27
C TYR A 26 -13.92 12.57 3.13
N VAL A 27 -14.75 13.01 2.19
CA VAL A 27 -15.07 12.24 0.99
C VAL A 27 -14.04 12.55 -0.10
N VAL A 28 -13.49 11.50 -0.72
CA VAL A 28 -12.52 11.64 -1.80
C VAL A 28 -13.26 11.85 -3.12
N SER A 29 -12.88 12.88 -3.89
CA SER A 29 -13.44 13.10 -5.22
C SER A 29 -12.98 12.05 -6.23
N ASP A 30 -13.80 11.73 -7.21
CA ASP A 30 -13.49 10.69 -8.21
C ASP A 30 -12.23 11.02 -9.04
N ALA A 31 -11.95 12.30 -9.26
CA ALA A 31 -10.72 12.75 -9.91
C ALA A 31 -9.48 12.35 -9.11
N VAL A 32 -9.53 12.44 -7.78
CA VAL A 32 -8.43 12.01 -6.90
C VAL A 32 -8.34 10.50 -6.87
N LYS A 33 -9.47 9.78 -6.78
CA LYS A 33 -9.49 8.30 -6.79
C LYS A 33 -8.75 7.73 -7.99
N LYS A 34 -9.09 8.19 -9.20
CA LYS A 34 -8.44 7.78 -10.46
C LYS A 34 -6.97 8.17 -10.52
N LYS A 35 -6.64 9.39 -10.11
CA LYS A 35 -5.26 9.90 -10.16
C LYS A 35 -4.30 9.09 -9.29
N VAL A 36 -4.79 8.58 -8.16
CA VAL A 36 -3.96 7.88 -7.18
C VAL A 36 -4.07 6.35 -7.28
N GLY A 37 -4.94 5.84 -8.17
CA GLY A 37 -5.19 4.40 -8.35
C GLY A 37 -5.97 3.77 -7.20
N LEU A 38 -6.76 4.56 -6.46
CA LEU A 38 -7.56 4.06 -5.34
C LEU A 38 -8.81 3.31 -5.83
N ASP A 39 -9.28 3.64 -7.02
CA ASP A 39 -10.34 2.96 -7.77
C ASP A 39 -9.98 1.53 -8.20
N LEU A 40 -8.68 1.20 -8.23
CA LEU A 40 -8.20 -0.17 -8.48
C LEU A 40 -8.33 -1.07 -7.24
N VAL A 41 -8.49 -0.47 -6.05
CA VAL A 41 -8.52 -1.19 -4.77
C VAL A 41 -9.93 -1.26 -4.18
N VAL A 42 -10.76 -0.26 -4.44
CA VAL A 42 -12.13 -0.16 -3.92
C VAL A 42 -13.09 0.13 -5.06
N ASP A 43 -14.15 -0.67 -5.16
CA ASP A 43 -15.22 -0.47 -6.14
C ASP A 43 -15.90 0.89 -5.98
N ASN A 44 -16.46 1.39 -7.10
CA ASN A 44 -17.05 2.70 -7.42
C ASN A 44 -18.07 3.31 -6.42
N GLN A 45 -17.76 3.30 -5.13
CA GLN A 45 -18.55 3.83 -4.04
C GLN A 45 -17.95 5.15 -3.53
N GLU A 46 -18.72 5.84 -2.70
CA GLU A 46 -18.26 7.00 -1.96
C GLU A 46 -17.16 6.58 -0.97
N ILE A 47 -15.90 6.88 -1.30
CA ILE A 47 -14.77 6.55 -0.45
C ILE A 47 -14.59 7.65 0.59
N THR A 48 -14.77 7.28 1.85
CA THR A 48 -14.46 8.13 3.01
C THR A 48 -13.05 7.82 3.51
N LEU A 49 -12.21 8.85 3.63
CA LEU A 49 -10.88 8.75 4.23
C LEU A 49 -10.76 9.69 5.42
N TYR A 50 -9.62 9.60 6.11
CA TYR A 50 -9.38 10.33 7.35
C TYR A 50 -8.09 11.14 7.28
N ARG A 51 -8.13 12.32 7.90
CA ARG A 51 -6.97 13.19 8.09
C ARG A 51 -7.01 13.83 9.47
N GLY A 52 -5.89 14.35 9.92
CA GLY A 52 -5.83 15.12 11.17
C GLY A 52 -5.86 16.61 10.90
N LYS A 53 -6.81 17.35 11.50
CA LYS A 53 -6.87 18.83 11.36
C LYS A 53 -5.78 19.58 12.15
N GLY A 54 -5.05 18.89 13.03
CA GLY A 54 -4.08 19.49 13.94
C GLY A 54 -4.70 19.85 15.31
N CYS A 55 -3.98 19.55 16.38
CA CYS A 55 -4.34 19.92 17.76
C CYS A 55 -3.09 19.88 18.66
N ASN A 56 -3.23 20.34 19.90
CA ASN A 56 -2.13 20.36 20.87
C ASN A 56 -1.54 18.97 21.12
N ASP A 57 -2.37 17.91 21.13
CA ASP A 57 -1.92 16.53 21.36
C ASP A 57 -0.94 16.02 20.30
N CYS A 58 -1.00 16.55 19.08
CA CYS A 58 -0.13 16.18 17.97
C CYS A 58 0.78 17.33 17.52
N PHE A 59 0.95 18.37 18.34
CA PHE A 59 1.73 19.57 18.03
C PHE A 59 1.33 20.19 16.68
N SER A 60 0.01 20.25 16.45
CA SER A 60 -0.59 20.80 15.21
C SER A 60 -0.18 20.10 13.91
N THR A 61 0.45 18.92 13.97
CA THR A 61 0.88 18.19 12.76
C THR A 61 -0.24 17.40 12.08
N GLY A 62 -1.30 17.06 12.81
CA GLY A 62 -2.33 16.12 12.37
C GLY A 62 -1.95 14.64 12.53
N TYR A 63 -0.74 14.33 12.99
CA TYR A 63 -0.24 12.96 13.11
C TYR A 63 0.31 12.66 14.50
N LYS A 64 0.09 11.44 15.02
CA LYS A 64 0.67 11.00 16.31
C LYS A 64 0.93 9.49 16.28
N GLY A 65 2.20 9.12 16.30
CA GLY A 65 2.66 7.73 16.17
C GLY A 65 2.92 7.32 14.72
N ARG A 66 3.17 6.02 14.52
CA ARG A 66 3.49 5.44 13.20
C ARG A 66 2.67 4.18 12.97
N VAL A 67 2.46 3.84 11.70
CA VAL A 67 1.89 2.56 11.25
C VAL A 67 2.80 2.00 10.16
N GLY A 68 3.12 0.71 10.25
CA GLY A 68 3.93 0.04 9.24
C GLY A 68 3.11 -0.35 8.03
N ILE A 69 3.70 -0.27 6.85
CA ILE A 69 3.22 -0.96 5.65
C ILE A 69 4.26 -1.96 5.19
N THR A 70 3.78 -3.06 4.61
CA THR A 70 4.60 -4.22 4.25
C THR A 70 4.21 -4.76 2.89
N GLU A 71 5.22 -5.17 2.13
CA GLU A 71 5.11 -5.96 0.92
C GLU A 71 5.89 -7.26 1.14
N ILE A 72 5.22 -8.40 0.95
CA ILE A 72 5.77 -9.71 1.27
C ILE A 72 5.78 -10.54 -0.01
N LEU A 73 6.97 -10.70 -0.59
CA LEU A 73 7.20 -11.53 -1.76
C LEU A 73 7.55 -12.96 -1.31
N VAL A 74 6.60 -13.87 -1.39
CA VAL A 74 6.82 -15.29 -1.12
C VAL A 74 7.40 -15.97 -2.36
N LEU A 75 8.48 -16.74 -2.22
CA LEU A 75 9.09 -17.46 -3.35
C LEU A 75 8.30 -18.74 -3.63
N THR A 76 7.18 -18.60 -4.34
CA THR A 76 6.39 -19.74 -4.85
C THR A 76 7.19 -20.57 -5.85
N PRO A 77 6.85 -21.85 -6.10
CA PRO A 77 7.51 -22.66 -7.12
C PRO A 77 7.55 -21.97 -8.50
N ARG A 78 6.46 -21.32 -8.89
CA ARG A 78 6.32 -20.55 -10.14
C ARG A 78 7.29 -19.36 -10.20
N LEU A 79 7.42 -18.63 -9.09
CA LEU A 79 8.35 -17.51 -9.00
C LEU A 79 9.81 -17.99 -9.05
N LYS A 80 10.13 -19.09 -8.36
CA LYS A 80 11.46 -19.71 -8.38
C LYS A 80 11.87 -20.13 -9.80
N GLU A 81 10.96 -20.76 -10.55
CA GLU A 81 11.19 -21.13 -11.94
C GLU A 81 11.45 -19.91 -12.82
N SER A 82 10.68 -18.84 -12.61
CA SER A 82 10.84 -17.57 -13.35
C SER A 82 12.19 -16.91 -13.07
N ILE A 83 12.65 -16.93 -11.82
CA ILE A 83 13.99 -16.45 -11.43
C ILE A 83 15.08 -17.27 -12.11
N LEU A 84 14.96 -18.61 -12.12
CA LEU A 84 15.93 -19.49 -12.79
C LEU A 84 15.99 -19.24 -14.31
N LYS A 85 14.84 -18.89 -14.91
CA LYS A 85 14.72 -18.49 -16.32
C LYS A 85 15.17 -17.04 -16.60
N ARG A 86 15.67 -16.31 -15.59
CA ARG A 86 16.10 -14.90 -15.69
C ARG A 86 15.02 -13.97 -16.24
N VAL A 87 13.77 -14.23 -15.87
CA VAL A 87 12.64 -13.37 -16.23
C VAL A 87 12.84 -11.98 -15.60
N GLY A 88 12.45 -10.93 -16.33
CA GLY A 88 12.58 -9.54 -15.86
C GLY A 88 11.73 -9.23 -14.64
N GLU A 89 12.17 -8.23 -13.86
CA GLU A 89 11.57 -7.84 -12.57
C GLU A 89 10.08 -7.48 -12.65
N VAL A 90 9.65 -6.83 -13.74
CA VAL A 90 8.23 -6.46 -13.97
C VAL A 90 7.38 -7.73 -13.98
N LYS A 91 7.80 -8.75 -14.72
CA LYS A 91 7.06 -10.01 -14.84
C LYS A 91 7.12 -10.84 -13.55
N ILE A 92 8.22 -10.77 -12.80
CA ILE A 92 8.31 -11.33 -11.44
C ILE A 92 7.26 -10.67 -10.53
N LYS A 93 7.15 -9.34 -10.55
CA LYS A 93 6.16 -8.60 -9.76
C LYS A 93 4.72 -8.93 -10.18
N GLU A 94 4.44 -9.08 -11.48
CA GLU A 94 3.14 -9.56 -11.95
C GLU A 94 2.79 -10.93 -11.39
N ILE A 95 3.70 -11.90 -11.50
CA ILE A 95 3.48 -13.26 -10.99
C ILE A 95 3.24 -13.23 -9.48
N ALA A 96 4.04 -12.46 -8.75
CA ALA A 96 3.89 -12.32 -7.31
C ALA A 96 2.51 -11.75 -6.93
N ARG A 97 2.02 -10.73 -7.62
CA ARG A 97 0.69 -10.15 -7.38
C ARG A 97 -0.43 -11.13 -7.73
N MET A 98 -0.30 -11.88 -8.83
CA MET A 98 -1.24 -12.95 -9.17
C MET A 98 -1.26 -14.05 -8.10
N ASP A 99 -0.12 -14.32 -7.47
CA ASP A 99 0.03 -15.27 -6.37
C ASP A 99 -0.38 -14.67 -5.00
N GLY A 100 -0.99 -13.46 -4.98
CA GLY A 100 -1.57 -12.84 -3.78
C GLY A 100 -0.67 -11.84 -3.05
N MET A 101 0.48 -11.47 -3.61
CA MET A 101 1.31 -10.40 -3.03
C MET A 101 0.59 -9.06 -3.09
N LYS A 102 0.41 -8.42 -1.94
CA LYS A 102 -0.02 -7.03 -1.83
C LYS A 102 1.17 -6.09 -1.85
N THR A 103 1.08 -5.02 -2.62
CA THR A 103 2.13 -4.01 -2.73
C THR A 103 2.12 -3.09 -1.50
N MET A 104 3.22 -2.38 -1.28
CA MET A 104 3.29 -1.34 -0.25
C MET A 104 2.20 -0.26 -0.43
N ARG A 105 1.81 0.07 -1.67
CA ARG A 105 0.76 1.06 -1.94
C ARG A 105 -0.62 0.51 -1.62
N GLU A 106 -0.92 -0.73 -1.99
CA GLU A 106 -2.18 -1.39 -1.65
C GLU A 106 -2.38 -1.50 -0.14
N ASP A 107 -1.35 -1.97 0.59
CA ASP A 107 -1.40 -2.05 2.05
C ASP A 107 -1.53 -0.66 2.71
N GLY A 108 -0.89 0.36 2.12
CA GLY A 108 -1.07 1.76 2.52
C GLY A 108 -2.51 2.24 2.33
N PHE A 109 -3.13 1.95 1.19
CA PHE A 109 -4.52 2.32 0.92
C PHE A 109 -5.49 1.60 1.86
N ALA A 110 -5.31 0.31 2.11
CA ALA A 110 -6.10 -0.43 3.10
C ALA A 110 -6.07 0.27 4.48
N LYS A 111 -4.88 0.64 4.96
CA LYS A 111 -4.71 1.35 6.24
C LYS A 111 -5.24 2.78 6.22
N ALA A 112 -5.28 3.44 5.07
CA ALA A 112 -5.90 4.75 4.91
C ALA A 112 -7.44 4.64 5.00
N LEU A 113 -8.04 3.60 4.41
CA LEU A 113 -9.47 3.31 4.48
C LEU A 113 -9.91 3.00 5.92
N GLU A 114 -9.09 2.28 6.68
CA GLU A 114 -9.28 2.09 8.13
C GLU A 114 -9.05 3.38 8.94
N GLY A 115 -8.49 4.41 8.31
CA GLY A 115 -8.17 5.69 8.93
C GLY A 115 -7.03 5.62 9.94
N LEU A 116 -6.10 4.68 9.76
CA LEU A 116 -4.85 4.60 10.52
C LEU A 116 -3.84 5.62 9.99
N THR A 117 -3.77 5.80 8.67
CA THR A 117 -2.94 6.82 8.01
C THR A 117 -3.81 7.71 7.11
N SER A 118 -3.23 8.77 6.56
CA SER A 118 -3.89 9.62 5.56
C SER A 118 -3.49 9.20 4.15
N LEU A 119 -4.30 9.61 3.17
CA LEU A 119 -4.00 9.39 1.75
C LEU A 119 -2.69 10.05 1.34
N GLU A 120 -2.46 11.28 1.82
CA GLU A 120 -1.27 12.06 1.52
C GLU A 120 0.00 11.35 2.00
N GLU A 121 -0.08 10.70 3.16
CA GLU A 121 1.07 9.98 3.71
C GLU A 121 1.38 8.72 2.89
N VAL A 122 0.37 7.99 2.42
CA VAL A 122 0.55 6.86 1.52
C VAL A 122 1.18 7.30 0.20
N ILE A 123 0.68 8.40 -0.37
CA ILE A 123 1.19 8.95 -1.64
C ILE A 123 2.65 9.37 -1.51
N ARG A 124 2.99 10.03 -0.40
CA ARG A 124 4.33 10.52 -0.10
C ARG A 124 5.36 9.40 0.09
N ILE A 125 4.96 8.30 0.72
CA ILE A 125 5.89 7.25 1.17
C ILE A 125 6.00 6.10 0.17
N THR A 126 5.02 5.86 -0.69
CA THR A 126 5.06 4.74 -1.66
C THR A 126 5.16 5.21 -3.12
N ALA A 127 5.61 4.33 -4.00
CA ALA A 127 5.56 4.57 -5.45
C ALA A 127 4.19 4.12 -5.99
N PRO A 128 3.70 4.69 -7.10
CA PRO A 128 2.61 4.10 -7.86
C PRO A 128 2.96 2.67 -8.26
N ASP A 129 1.97 1.78 -8.25
CA ASP A 129 2.11 0.51 -8.96
C ASP A 129 1.84 0.81 -10.43
N ASP A 130 2.90 0.86 -11.24
CA ASP A 130 2.80 0.89 -12.70
C ASP A 130 1.87 -0.25 -13.15
N ALA A 131 1.21 -0.10 -14.31
CA ALA A 131 0.08 -0.89 -14.86
C ALA A 131 0.21 -2.43 -14.76
N LEU A 132 0.23 -2.94 -13.54
CA LEU A 132 0.40 -4.32 -13.13
C LEU A 132 -0.98 -4.83 -12.73
N PRO A 133 -1.32 -6.09 -13.01
CA PRO A 133 -2.60 -6.68 -12.64
C PRO A 133 -2.80 -6.60 -11.13
N VAL A 134 -4.00 -6.18 -10.70
CA VAL A 134 -4.40 -6.14 -9.29
C VAL A 134 -4.38 -7.56 -8.73
N SER A 135 -3.88 -7.73 -7.51
CA SER A 135 -3.90 -9.03 -6.85
C SER A 135 -5.35 -9.50 -6.66
N PRO A 136 -5.69 -10.77 -6.96
CA PRO A 136 -7.02 -11.29 -6.68
C PRO A 136 -7.32 -11.15 -5.18
N GLN A 137 -8.47 -10.57 -4.84
CA GLN A 137 -8.95 -10.45 -3.46
C GLN A 137 -9.41 -11.79 -2.89
#